data_AF-A0A2V8UBT5-F1
#
_entry.id   AF-A0A2V8UBT5-F1
#
_cell.length_a   1.000
_cell.length_b   1.000
_cell.length_c   1.000
_cell.angle_alpha   90.00
_cell.angle_beta   90.00
_cell.angle_gamma   90.00
#
_symmetry.space_group_name_H-M   'P 1'
#
loop_
_entity.id
_entity.type
_entity.pdbx_description
1 polymer ?
#
loop_
_entity_poly.entity_id
_entity_poly.type
_entity_poly.pdbx_seq_one_letter_code
_entity_poly.pdbx_strand_id
1 'polypeptide(L)' 'RANIAPTDKEVVLDANATFGGIDIKVPDTWLVVARGQGIFGGYEDKTIPPKPQEGVTPPKLVITGFAVFGGISIEN' A
#
# COMPACT_ATOMS: atom_id res chain seq x y z
N ARG A 1 17.26 3.88 20.64
CA ARG A 1 17.93 4.22 19.36
C ARG A 1 17.13 3.57 18.25
N ALA A 2 16.64 4.32 17.27
CA ALA A 2 16.08 3.76 16.06
C ALA A 2 16.81 4.45 14.89
N ASN A 3 17.57 3.65 14.13
CA ASN A 3 18.18 4.07 12.89
C ASN A 3 17.50 3.28 11.78
N ILE A 4 16.93 3.98 10.81
CA ILE A 4 16.63 3.43 9.48
C ILE A 4 17.01 4.52 8.49
N ALA A 5 17.99 4.21 7.63
CA ALA A 5 18.43 5.02 6.51
C ALA A 5 17.52 4.77 5.28
N PRO A 6 17.37 5.75 4.37
CA PRO A 6 16.39 5.71 3.29
C PRO A 6 16.88 4.84 2.13
N THR A 7 15.95 4.27 1.38
CA THR A 7 16.23 3.67 0.06
C THR A 7 15.33 4.35 -0.96
N ASP A 8 15.94 4.93 -2.00
CA ASP A 8 15.37 5.87 -3.00
C ASP A 8 14.19 5.36 -3.86
N LYS A 9 13.53 4.26 -3.48
CA LYS A 9 12.40 3.64 -4.19
C LYS A 9 11.20 3.36 -3.29
N GLU A 10 11.13 3.96 -2.11
CA GLU A 10 9.93 3.93 -1.27
C GLU A 10 9.02 5.12 -1.62
N VAL A 11 7.81 4.82 -2.06
CA VAL A 11 6.75 5.79 -2.30
C VAL A 11 5.70 5.60 -1.20
N VAL A 12 5.25 6.70 -0.61
CA VAL A 12 4.17 6.69 0.38
C VAL A 12 2.94 7.33 -0.24
N LEU A 13 1.81 6.61 -0.21
CA LEU A 13 0.51 7.09 -0.63
C LEU A 13 -0.40 7.21 0.59
N ASP A 14 -0.97 8.38 0.81
CA ASP A 14 -1.98 8.62 1.84
C ASP A 14 -3.38 8.59 1.19
N ALA A 15 -4.16 7.57 1.51
CA ALA A 15 -5.47 7.32 0.96
C ALA A 15 -6.52 7.35 2.09
N ASN A 16 -7.29 8.44 2.14
CA ASN A 16 -8.34 8.65 3.12
C ASN A 16 -9.71 8.68 2.44
N ALA A 17 -10.62 7.80 2.88
CA ALA A 17 -12.00 7.72 2.38
C ALA A 17 -12.98 7.88 3.55
N THR A 18 -13.65 9.02 3.64
CA THR A 18 -14.65 9.24 4.70
C THR A 18 -16.02 8.69 4.32
N PHE A 19 -16.41 8.82 3.06
CA PHE A 19 -17.65 8.26 2.50
C PHE A 19 -17.36 7.72 1.09
N GLY A 20 -17.71 6.46 0.84
CA GLY A 20 -17.40 5.76 -0.43
C GLY A 20 -16.10 4.97 -0.36
N GLY A 21 -15.50 4.66 -1.52
CA GLY A 21 -14.30 3.81 -1.58
C GLY A 21 -13.25 4.28 -2.58
N ILE A 22 -12.03 3.75 -2.42
CA ILE A 22 -10.88 3.99 -3.29
C ILE A 22 -10.38 2.65 -3.80
N ASP A 23 -10.32 2.50 -5.12
CA ASP A 23 -9.68 1.35 -5.78
C ASP A 23 -8.30 1.78 -6.30
N ILE A 24 -7.26 1.11 -5.81
CA ILE A 24 -5.86 1.43 -6.12
C ILE A 24 -5.28 0.28 -6.95
N LYS A 25 -4.88 0.60 -8.19
CA LYS A 25 -4.17 -0.34 -9.06
C LYS A 25 -2.68 -0.07 -9.04
N VAL A 26 -1.89 -1.10 -8.76
CA VAL A 26 -0.43 -1.03 -8.69
C VAL A 26 0.19 -2.02 -9.68
N PRO A 27 1.39 -1.76 -10.22
CA PRO A 27 2.05 -2.75 -11.07
C PRO A 27 2.51 -3.99 -10.27
N ASP A 28 2.40 -5.18 -10.87
CA ASP A 28 2.87 -6.48 -10.32
C ASP A 28 4.35 -6.52 -9.92
N THR A 29 5.13 -5.55 -10.40
CA THR A 29 6.56 -5.42 -10.12
C THR A 29 6.85 -4.71 -8.80
N TRP A 30 5.83 -4.15 -8.15
CA TRP A 30 5.95 -3.33 -6.95
C TRP A 30 5.63 -4.13 -5.70
N LEU A 31 6.40 -3.90 -4.65
CA LEU A 31 6.10 -4.40 -3.32
C LEU A 31 5.15 -3.43 -2.62
N VAL A 32 3.91 -3.86 -2.38
CA VAL A 32 2.93 -3.05 -1.65
C VAL A 32 2.93 -3.41 -0.17
N VAL A 33 2.79 -2.38 0.67
CA VAL A 33 2.61 -2.50 2.11
C VAL A 33 1.42 -1.66 2.52
N ALA A 34 0.29 -2.32 2.78
CA ALA A 34 -0.88 -1.72 3.39
C ALA A 34 -0.66 -1.40 4.88
N ARG A 35 -0.82 -0.13 5.26
CA ARG A 35 -0.74 0.38 6.65
C ARG A 35 -1.95 1.24 7.03
N GLY A 36 -3.05 1.12 6.29
CA GLY A 36 -4.29 1.82 6.63
C GLY A 36 -5.22 1.00 7.52
N GLN A 37 -6.26 1.65 8.04
CA GLN A 37 -7.31 1.01 8.83
C GLN A 37 -8.70 1.40 8.34
N GLY A 38 -9.62 0.44 8.37
CA GLY A 38 -11.05 0.68 8.26
C GLY A 38 -11.69 0.85 9.62
N ILE A 39 -12.54 1.87 9.81
CA ILE A 39 -13.33 2.08 11.04
C ILE A 39 -14.73 1.47 10.89
N PHE A 40 -15.51 1.91 9.89
CA PHE A 40 -16.82 1.34 9.54
C PHE A 40 -16.86 0.78 8.10
N GLY A 41 -15.70 0.36 7.58
CA GLY A 41 -15.59 -0.38 6.34
C GLY A 41 -14.24 -1.09 6.20
N GLY A 42 -13.80 -1.38 4.99
CA GLY A 42 -12.69 -2.31 4.73
C GLY A 42 -11.41 -1.64 4.23
N TYR A 43 -10.26 -2.17 4.64
CA TYR A 43 -8.98 -1.86 4.01
C TYR A 43 -8.39 -3.19 3.53
N GLU A 44 -8.45 -3.44 2.23
CA GLU A 44 -8.13 -4.74 1.63
C GLU A 44 -6.92 -4.63 0.71
N ASP A 45 -5.93 -5.50 0.97
CA ASP A 45 -4.75 -5.66 0.14
C ASP A 45 -4.84 -7.02 -0.57
N LYS A 46 -5.11 -6.98 -1.88
CA LYS A 46 -5.15 -8.16 -2.77
C LYS A 46 -3.86 -8.30 -3.57
N THR A 47 -2.81 -7.59 -3.20
CA THR A 47 -1.58 -7.58 -4.00
C THR A 47 -0.78 -8.86 -3.80
N ILE A 48 -0.18 -9.33 -4.89
CA ILE A 48 0.74 -10.46 -4.92
C ILE A 48 2.15 -9.88 -4.91
N PRO A 49 2.99 -10.22 -3.90
CA PRO A 49 4.36 -9.74 -3.87
C PRO A 49 5.14 -10.13 -5.14
N PRO A 50 5.97 -9.21 -5.69
CA PRO A 50 6.76 -9.49 -6.87
C PRO A 50 7.72 -10.65 -6.60
N LYS A 51 7.97 -11.48 -7.63
CA LYS A 51 8.93 -12.58 -7.53
C LYS A 51 10.32 -12.04 -7.16
N PRO A 52 10.99 -12.61 -6.14
CA PRO A 52 12.37 -12.24 -5.83
C PRO A 52 13.27 -12.48 -7.05
N GLN A 53 14.01 -11.44 -7.47
CA GLN A 53 15.07 -11.55 -8.47
C GLN A 53 16.40 -11.15 -7.81
N GLU A 54 17.42 -11.98 -7.98
CA GLU A 54 18.75 -11.69 -7.43
C GLU A 54 19.29 -10.36 -7.98
N GLY A 55 19.70 -9.47 -7.08
CA GLY A 55 20.23 -8.16 -7.43
C GLY A 55 19.19 -7.09 -7.77
N VAL A 56 17.89 -7.39 -7.73
CA VAL A 56 16.81 -6.42 -8.03
C VAL A 56 15.97 -6.15 -6.78
N THR A 57 16.00 -4.91 -6.28
CA THR A 57 15.06 -4.45 -5.26
C THR A 57 13.82 -3.86 -5.94
N PRO A 58 12.63 -4.46 -5.77
CA PRO A 58 11.40 -3.91 -6.34
C PRO A 58 11.10 -2.53 -5.72
N PRO A 59 10.50 -1.61 -6.48
CA PRO A 59 9.93 -0.39 -5.91
C PRO A 59 8.93 -0.75 -4.82
N LYS A 60 8.90 0.04 -3.75
CA LYS A 60 8.05 -0.21 -2.59
C LYS A 60 7.00 0.88 -2.48
N LEU A 61 5.74 0.51 -2.41
CA LEU A 61 4.64 1.42 -2.13
C LEU A 61 4.08 1.14 -0.75
N VAL A 62 4.12 2.14 0.12
CA VAL A 62 3.48 2.10 1.42
C VAL A 62 2.19 2.90 1.33
N ILE A 63 1.05 2.22 1.49
CA ILE A 63 -0.25 2.90 1.46
C ILE A 63 -0.73 3.06 2.90
N THR A 64 -1.03 4.30 3.27
CA THR A 64 -1.45 4.72 4.61
C THR A 64 -2.80 5.42 4.53
N GLY A 65 -3.40 5.71 5.69
CA GLY A 65 -4.66 6.44 5.78
C GLY A 65 -5.78 5.61 6.38
N PHE A 66 -7.02 6.09 6.24
CA PHE A 66 -8.18 5.47 6.86
C PHE A 66 -9.42 5.45 5.96
N ALA A 67 -10.24 4.41 6.13
CA ALA A 67 -11.55 4.28 5.53
C ALA A 67 -12.63 4.32 6.63
N VAL A 68 -13.51 5.34 6.62
CA VAL A 68 -14.54 5.49 7.66
C VAL A 68 -15.85 4.82 7.21
N PHE A 69 -16.56 5.36 6.21
CA PHE A 69 -17.81 4.77 5.69
C PHE A 69 -17.66 4.26 4.25
N GLY A 70 -16.90 3.18 4.10
CA GLY A 70 -16.68 2.46 2.84
C GLY A 70 -15.31 1.78 2.82
N GLY A 71 -14.74 1.52 1.64
CA GLY A 71 -13.59 0.61 1.53
C GLY A 71 -12.44 1.13 0.68
N ILE A 72 -11.22 0.73 1.03
CA ILE A 72 -10.04 0.87 0.17
C ILE A 72 -9.64 -0.52 -0.29
N SER A 73 -9.59 -0.75 -1.61
CA SER A 73 -9.15 -2.01 -2.22
C SER A 73 -7.88 -1.75 -3.03
N ILE A 74 -6.87 -2.57 -2.81
CA ILE A 74 -5.59 -2.48 -3.52
C ILE A 74 -5.36 -3.77 -4.28
N GLU A 75 -5.12 -3.67 -5.57
CA GLU A 75 -4.88 -4.82 -6.45
C GLU A 75 -3.74 -4.53 -7.44
N ASN A 76 -3.11 -5.59 -7.92
CA ASN A 76 -2.15 -5.57 -9.02
C ASN A 76 -2.64 -6.44 -10.18
#